data_AF-A0AAW4MZP2-F1
#
_entry.id   AF-A0AAW4MZP2-F1
#
_cell.length_a   1.000
_cell.length_b   1.000
_cell.length_c   1.000
_cell.angle_alpha   90.00
_cell.angle_beta   90.00
_cell.angle_gamma   90.00
#
_symmetry.space_group_name_H-M   'P 1'
#
loop_
_entity.id
_entity.type
_entity.pdbx_description
1 polymer ?
#
loop_
_entity_poly.entity_id
_entity_poly.type
_entity_poly.pdbx_seq_one_letter_code
_entity_poly.pdbx_strand_id
1 'polypeptide(L)'
;MQFHLSDGFLLSYMKWREGNRVVIKNDHASYVKSASYDDSYECFKKYLRIVFAYSGSASMVSESTPIKLNEIRVGDVFLKGGSPGHVVMIVDVCTNKEGKKAFLLAQGYMPAQEFHLLKNPSHDDPWYYEDEIKYPFETPDYIFEEGSLRRLCY
;
A
#
# COMPACT_ATOMS: atom_id res chain seq x y z
N MET A 1 -9.76 -13.62 4.60
CA MET A 1 -9.11 -12.58 3.79
C MET A 1 -10.19 -11.65 3.25
N GLN A 2 -9.96 -10.34 3.42
CA GLN A 2 -10.89 -9.29 3.02
C GLN A 2 -10.09 -8.02 2.68
N PHE A 3 -10.59 -7.21 1.76
CA PHE A 3 -9.96 -5.96 1.34
C PHE A 3 -11.03 -4.90 1.09
N HIS A 4 -10.73 -3.64 1.38
CA HIS A 4 -11.56 -2.53 0.92
C HIS A 4 -11.28 -2.22 -0.55
N LEU A 5 -12.34 -2.07 -1.34
CA LEU A 5 -12.25 -1.48 -2.67
C LEU A 5 -12.17 0.05 -2.56
N SER A 6 -11.90 0.73 -3.66
CA SER A 6 -11.68 2.18 -3.71
C SER A 6 -12.90 3.02 -3.27
N ASP A 7 -14.10 2.45 -3.33
CA ASP A 7 -15.35 3.06 -2.83
C ASP A 7 -15.62 2.74 -1.34
N GLY A 8 -14.70 2.03 -0.67
CA GLY A 8 -14.84 1.58 0.71
C GLY A 8 -15.62 0.27 0.87
N PHE A 9 -16.01 -0.40 -0.22
CA PHE A 9 -16.72 -1.68 -0.11
C PHE A 9 -15.80 -2.80 0.41
N LEU A 10 -16.21 -3.48 1.49
CA LEU A 10 -15.45 -4.60 2.05
C LEU A 10 -15.69 -5.91 1.28
N LEU A 11 -14.74 -6.27 0.43
CA LEU A 11 -14.73 -7.48 -0.37
C LEU A 11 -14.13 -8.66 0.41
N SER A 12 -14.97 -9.62 0.81
CA SER A 12 -14.60 -10.80 1.60
C SER A 12 -14.53 -12.05 0.74
N TYR A 13 -13.41 -12.78 0.83
CA TYR A 13 -13.27 -14.06 0.13
C TYR A 13 -14.25 -15.13 0.64
N MET A 14 -14.66 -15.06 1.91
CA MET A 14 -15.67 -15.99 2.46
C MET A 14 -17.02 -15.80 1.79
N LYS A 15 -17.47 -14.55 1.61
CA LYS A 15 -18.71 -14.28 0.86
C LYS A 15 -18.57 -14.65 -0.62
N TRP A 16 -17.39 -14.43 -1.20
CA TRP A 16 -17.10 -14.77 -2.59
C TRP A 16 -17.22 -16.28 -2.86
N ARG A 17 -16.56 -17.12 -2.04
CA ARG A 17 -16.62 -18.58 -2.21
C ARG A 17 -18.01 -19.17 -1.97
N GLU A 18 -18.91 -18.46 -1.28
CA GLU A 18 -20.32 -18.84 -1.12
C GLU A 18 -21.21 -18.50 -2.33
N GLY A 19 -20.62 -17.97 -3.40
CA GLY A 19 -21.32 -17.68 -4.65
C GLY A 19 -21.74 -16.22 -4.83
N ASN A 20 -21.37 -15.32 -3.91
CA ASN A 20 -21.56 -13.89 -4.11
C ASN A 20 -20.50 -13.34 -5.07
N ARG A 21 -20.92 -12.50 -6.02
CA ARG A 21 -20.03 -11.78 -6.94
C ARG A 21 -20.23 -10.28 -6.75
N VAL A 22 -19.19 -9.52 -7.04
CA VAL A 22 -19.25 -8.05 -7.00
C VAL A 22 -19.80 -7.53 -8.31
N VAL A 23 -20.78 -6.63 -8.22
CA VAL A 23 -21.25 -5.82 -9.33
C VAL A 23 -21.04 -4.36 -8.96
N ILE A 24 -20.48 -3.59 -9.87
CA ILE A 24 -20.22 -2.15 -9.71
C ILE A 24 -21.22 -1.38 -10.57
N LYS A 25 -22.00 -0.51 -9.95
CA LYS A 25 -22.94 0.40 -10.63
C LYS A 25 -22.78 1.79 -10.04
N ASN A 26 -22.64 2.80 -10.91
CA ASN A 26 -22.44 4.20 -10.49
C ASN A 26 -21.33 4.34 -9.44
N ASP A 27 -20.18 3.70 -9.69
CA ASP A 27 -19.01 3.69 -8.79
C ASP A 27 -19.24 3.09 -7.39
N HIS A 28 -20.33 2.34 -7.21
CA HIS A 28 -20.63 1.62 -5.97
C HIS A 28 -20.65 0.11 -6.19
N ALA A 29 -19.83 -0.60 -5.42
CA ALA A 29 -19.77 -2.04 -5.38
C ALA A 29 -20.85 -2.63 -4.46
N SER A 30 -21.43 -3.74 -4.89
CA SER A 30 -22.40 -4.52 -4.10
C SER A 30 -22.29 -6.00 -4.41
N TYR A 31 -22.75 -6.85 -3.49
CA TYR A 31 -22.85 -8.28 -3.72
C TYR A 31 -24.13 -8.66 -4.46
N VAL A 32 -24.00 -9.57 -5.42
CA VAL A 32 -25.11 -10.31 -6.01
C VAL A 32 -24.80 -11.79 -5.92
N LYS A 33 -25.74 -12.59 -5.42
CA LYS A 33 -25.61 -14.04 -5.41
C LYS A 33 -25.93 -14.59 -6.80
N SER A 34 -24.89 -15.02 -7.52
CA SER A 34 -25.01 -15.43 -8.93
C SER A 34 -24.23 -16.69 -9.27
N ALA A 35 -23.55 -17.31 -8.29
CA ALA A 35 -22.85 -18.57 -8.45
C ALA A 35 -23.18 -19.53 -7.30
N SER A 36 -22.80 -20.80 -7.46
CA SER A 36 -22.76 -21.77 -6.37
C SER A 36 -21.51 -21.57 -5.51
N TYR A 37 -21.45 -22.32 -4.41
CA TYR A 37 -20.24 -22.44 -3.63
C TYR A 37 -19.07 -22.97 -4.49
N ASP A 38 -17.89 -22.37 -4.34
CA ASP A 38 -16.66 -22.76 -5.04
C ASP A 38 -15.44 -22.21 -4.28
N ASP A 39 -14.61 -23.12 -3.74
CA ASP A 39 -13.38 -22.81 -3.02
C ASP A 39 -12.11 -23.23 -3.78
N SER A 40 -12.24 -23.48 -5.08
CA SER A 40 -11.11 -23.79 -5.94
C SER A 40 -10.13 -22.62 -6.05
N TYR A 41 -8.88 -22.95 -6.39
CA TYR A 41 -7.86 -21.95 -6.68
C TYR A 41 -8.24 -21.03 -7.85
N GLU A 42 -8.99 -21.53 -8.84
CA GLU A 42 -9.50 -20.69 -9.92
C GLU A 42 -10.51 -19.65 -9.43
N CYS A 43 -11.38 -20.02 -8.51
CA CYS A 43 -12.30 -19.08 -7.85
C CYS A 43 -11.54 -18.02 -7.05
N PHE A 44 -10.50 -18.44 -6.32
CA PHE A 44 -9.59 -17.54 -5.61
C PHE A 44 -8.89 -16.55 -6.54
N LYS A 45 -8.37 -17.00 -7.69
CA LYS A 45 -7.78 -16.08 -8.68
C LYS A 45 -8.78 -15.08 -9.24
N LYS A 46 -10.04 -15.48 -9.47
CA LYS A 46 -11.10 -14.55 -9.90
C LYS A 46 -11.38 -13.48 -8.82
N TYR A 47 -11.38 -13.88 -7.55
CA TYR A 47 -11.47 -12.93 -6.43
C TYR A 47 -10.31 -11.93 -6.45
N LEU A 48 -9.06 -12.42 -6.56
CA LEU A 48 -7.87 -11.57 -6.58
C LEU A 48 -7.87 -10.58 -7.77
N ARG A 49 -8.40 -10.98 -8.93
CA ARG A 49 -8.55 -10.06 -10.07
C ARG A 49 -9.43 -8.85 -9.75
N ILE A 50 -10.51 -9.03 -8.97
CA ILE A 50 -11.34 -7.90 -8.53
C ILE A 50 -10.59 -7.04 -7.52
N VAL A 51 -9.92 -7.66 -6.54
CA VAL A 51 -9.10 -6.93 -5.56
C VAL A 51 -8.04 -6.08 -6.28
N PHE A 52 -7.26 -6.67 -7.18
CA PHE A 52 -6.19 -5.95 -7.89
C PHE A 52 -6.71 -4.90 -8.88
N ALA A 53 -7.94 -5.02 -9.37
CA ALA A 53 -8.54 -4.04 -10.26
C ALA A 53 -9.17 -2.85 -9.52
N TYR A 54 -9.63 -3.04 -8.27
CA TYR A 54 -10.46 -2.05 -7.57
C TYR A 54 -9.91 -1.63 -6.19
N SER A 55 -8.84 -2.24 -5.70
CA SER A 55 -8.08 -1.77 -4.55
C SER A 55 -6.81 -1.06 -5.03
N GLY A 56 -6.45 0.04 -4.37
CA GLY A 56 -5.32 0.87 -4.76
C GLY A 56 -4.86 1.76 -3.61
N SER A 57 -3.99 2.73 -3.89
CA SER A 57 -3.48 3.64 -2.86
C SER A 57 -4.59 4.41 -2.12
N ALA A 58 -5.74 4.68 -2.78
CA ALA A 58 -6.91 5.29 -2.16
C ALA A 58 -7.49 4.41 -1.03
N SER A 59 -7.69 3.12 -1.28
CA SER A 59 -8.17 2.20 -0.24
C SER A 59 -7.12 1.98 0.85
N MET A 60 -5.82 1.98 0.50
CA MET A 60 -4.75 1.88 1.49
C MET A 60 -4.74 3.03 2.51
N VAL A 61 -5.17 4.25 2.14
CA VAL A 61 -5.27 5.37 3.09
C VAL A 61 -6.29 5.05 4.19
N SER A 62 -7.43 4.45 3.82
CA SER A 62 -8.43 4.00 4.80
C SER A 62 -7.99 2.80 5.65
N GLU A 63 -7.07 1.98 5.14
CA GLU A 63 -6.55 0.78 5.82
C GLU A 63 -5.20 1.03 6.52
N SER A 64 -4.90 2.29 6.85
CA SER A 64 -3.65 2.67 7.50
C SER A 64 -3.80 3.86 8.43
N THR A 65 -2.87 4.01 9.38
CA THR A 65 -2.81 5.14 10.30
C THR A 65 -1.53 5.96 10.08
N PRO A 66 -1.59 7.31 10.18
CA PRO A 66 -0.39 8.13 10.22
C PRO A 66 0.50 7.75 11.41
N ILE A 67 1.81 7.81 11.22
CA ILE A 67 2.80 7.61 12.29
C ILE A 67 3.85 8.73 12.26
N LYS A 68 4.57 8.88 13.36
CA LYS A 68 5.71 9.82 13.41
C LYS A 68 6.98 9.16 12.87
N LEU A 69 7.91 9.98 12.38
CA LEU A 69 9.17 9.48 11.80
C LEU A 69 10.03 8.71 12.82
N ASN A 70 10.01 9.10 14.09
CA ASN A 70 10.72 8.38 15.15
C ASN A 70 10.08 7.03 15.53
N GLU A 71 8.87 6.74 15.05
CA GLU A 71 8.15 5.49 15.29
C GLU A 71 8.33 4.48 14.14
N ILE A 72 9.10 4.81 13.10
CA ILE A 72 9.27 3.96 11.91
C ILE A 72 9.75 2.56 12.27
N ARG A 73 9.23 1.59 11.51
CA ARG A 73 9.66 0.19 11.45
C ARG A 73 9.59 -0.31 10.01
N VAL A 74 10.24 -1.44 9.76
CA VAL A 74 10.11 -2.18 8.50
C VAL A 74 8.63 -2.51 8.22
N GLY A 75 8.19 -2.27 6.98
CA GLY A 75 6.82 -2.45 6.53
C GLY A 75 5.92 -1.21 6.66
N ASP A 76 6.38 -0.14 7.31
CA ASP A 76 5.72 1.16 7.20
C ASP A 76 5.91 1.74 5.78
N VAL A 77 5.02 2.64 5.38
CA VAL A 77 4.97 3.16 4.01
C VAL A 77 4.86 4.68 3.97
N PHE A 78 5.49 5.30 2.98
CA PHE A 78 5.10 6.60 2.48
C PHE A 78 4.00 6.39 1.45
N LEU A 79 2.82 6.94 1.72
CA LEU A 79 1.60 6.71 0.96
C LEU A 79 1.00 8.04 0.50
N LYS A 80 0.81 8.17 -0.81
CA LYS A 80 -0.12 9.15 -1.40
C LYS A 80 -1.29 8.39 -2.02
N GLY A 81 -2.45 8.53 -1.39
CA GLY A 81 -3.70 7.95 -1.90
C GLY A 81 -4.23 8.66 -3.14
N GLY A 82 -5.08 7.96 -3.89
CA GLY A 82 -5.79 8.51 -5.05
C GLY A 82 -5.32 7.89 -6.38
N SER A 83 -5.79 8.48 -7.48
CA SER A 83 -5.41 8.09 -8.84
C SER A 83 -5.07 9.34 -9.64
N PRO A 84 -3.78 9.65 -9.88
CA PRO A 84 -2.62 8.83 -9.53
C PRO A 84 -2.29 8.89 -8.04
N GLY A 85 -1.81 7.78 -7.49
CA GLY A 85 -1.23 7.70 -6.16
C GLY A 85 0.01 6.81 -6.19
N HIS A 86 0.78 6.80 -5.10
CA HIS A 86 2.06 6.09 -5.05
C HIS A 86 2.36 5.60 -3.65
N VAL A 87 3.14 4.52 -3.57
CA VAL A 87 3.54 3.89 -2.31
C VAL A 87 5.01 3.51 -2.36
N VAL A 88 5.75 3.92 -1.34
CA VAL A 88 7.13 3.48 -1.10
C VAL A 88 7.18 2.85 0.29
N MET A 89 7.83 1.70 0.42
CA MET A 89 7.89 0.93 1.67
C MET A 89 9.27 1.04 2.32
N ILE A 90 9.28 1.16 3.65
CA ILE A 90 10.48 1.01 4.47
C ILE A 90 10.83 -0.48 4.55
N VAL A 91 12.01 -0.87 4.05
CA VAL A 91 12.45 -2.27 3.99
C VAL A 91 13.53 -2.64 4.99
N ASP A 92 14.24 -1.64 5.50
CA ASP A 92 15.22 -1.81 6.58
C ASP A 92 15.29 -0.55 7.43
N VAL A 93 15.63 -0.71 8.71
CA VAL A 93 15.84 0.37 9.67
C VAL A 93 17.03 0.02 10.55
N CYS A 94 18.03 0.90 10.59
CA CYS A 94 19.15 0.79 11.51
C CYS A 94 19.22 2.01 12.44
N THR A 95 19.91 1.85 13.56
CA THR A 95 20.10 2.90 14.57
C THR A 95 21.58 3.02 14.90
N ASN A 96 22.10 4.24 14.91
CA ASN A 96 23.48 4.49 15.33
C ASN A 96 23.62 4.52 16.87
N LYS A 97 24.85 4.73 17.38
CA LYS A 97 25.13 4.78 18.83
C LYS A 97 24.47 5.96 19.56
N GLU A 98 24.07 7.00 18.83
CA GLU A 98 23.40 8.19 19.37
C GLU A 98 21.87 8.04 19.38
N GLY A 99 21.35 6.91 18.90
CA GLY A 99 19.91 6.66 18.80
C GLY A 99 19.25 7.21 17.54
N LYS A 100 20.01 7.77 16.59
CA LYS A 100 19.48 8.28 15.31
C LYS A 100 19.20 7.13 14.35
N LYS A 101 18.05 7.17 13.68
CA LYS A 101 17.65 6.15 12.72
C LYS A 101 18.06 6.50 11.30
N ALA A 102 18.36 5.46 10.52
CA ALA A 102 18.38 5.52 9.07
C ALA A 102 17.55 4.36 8.50
N PHE A 103 16.98 4.54 7.32
CA PHE A 103 16.11 3.55 6.70
C PHE A 103 16.34 3.40 5.20
N LEU A 104 16.02 2.22 4.68
CA LEU A 104 16.00 1.93 3.24
C LEU A 104 14.58 1.96 2.72
N LEU A 105 14.44 2.49 1.51
CA LEU A 105 13.17 2.57 0.80
C LEU A 105 13.17 1.62 -0.40
N ALA A 106 12.01 1.05 -0.70
CA ALA A 106 11.81 0.24 -1.89
C ALA A 106 10.41 0.43 -2.46
N GLN A 107 10.28 0.23 -3.77
CA GLN A 107 9.02 0.40 -4.48
C GLN A 107 8.90 -0.60 -5.64
N GLY A 108 7.66 -0.80 -6.08
CA GLY A 108 7.37 -1.16 -7.46
C GLY A 108 6.97 0.10 -8.24
N TYR A 109 6.72 -0.02 -9.55
CA TYR A 109 6.27 1.12 -10.35
C TYR A 109 5.22 0.70 -11.39
N MET A 110 4.66 1.71 -12.08
CA MET A 110 3.81 1.54 -13.25
C MET A 110 4.47 2.20 -14.46
N PRO A 111 4.79 1.47 -15.56
CA PRO A 111 4.58 0.04 -15.81
C PRO A 111 5.27 -0.88 -14.81
N ALA A 112 4.81 -2.13 -14.70
CA ALA A 112 5.29 -3.09 -13.71
C ALA A 112 6.82 -3.24 -13.77
N GLN A 113 7.46 -2.95 -12.64
CA GLN A 113 8.90 -3.12 -12.42
C GLN A 113 9.12 -4.11 -11.27
N GLU A 114 10.28 -4.75 -11.26
CA GLU A 114 10.72 -5.52 -10.09
C GLU A 114 10.78 -4.62 -8.87
N PHE A 115 10.43 -5.18 -7.71
CA PHE A 115 10.53 -4.45 -6.45
C PHE A 115 12.00 -4.17 -6.15
N HIS A 116 12.37 -2.89 -6.08
CA HIS A 116 13.77 -2.46 -6.03
C HIS A 116 14.00 -1.42 -4.94
N LEU A 117 15.24 -1.36 -4.44
CA LEU A 117 15.69 -0.33 -3.52
C LEU A 117 15.78 1.02 -4.23
N LEU A 118 15.35 2.08 -3.55
CA LEU A 118 15.54 3.45 -3.99
C LEU A 118 16.90 3.96 -3.57
N LYS A 119 17.54 4.72 -4.47
CA LYS A 119 18.75 5.47 -4.14
C LYS A 119 18.35 6.77 -3.45
N ASN A 120 19.05 7.14 -2.40
CA ASN A 120 18.95 8.48 -1.84
C ASN A 120 19.67 9.46 -2.80
N PRO A 121 18.97 10.42 -3.44
CA PRO A 121 19.61 11.36 -4.36
C PRO A 121 20.57 12.35 -3.67
N SER A 122 20.49 12.46 -2.33
CA SER A 122 21.29 13.38 -1.53
C SER A 122 22.59 12.75 -0.97
N HIS A 123 22.80 11.44 -1.16
CA HIS A 123 23.93 10.70 -0.60
C HIS A 123 24.49 9.68 -1.61
N ASP A 124 25.74 9.25 -1.40
CA ASP A 124 26.38 8.20 -2.21
C ASP A 124 25.89 6.78 -1.82
N ASP A 125 25.20 6.66 -0.69
CA ASP A 125 24.61 5.43 -0.18
C ASP A 125 23.06 5.48 -0.27
N PRO A 126 22.37 4.33 -0.23
CA PRO A 126 20.90 4.29 -0.40
C PRO A 126 20.12 4.62 0.87
N TRP A 127 20.77 4.93 2.00
CA TRP A 127 20.09 5.18 3.27
C TRP A 127 19.52 6.59 3.34
N TYR A 128 18.33 6.68 3.92
CA TYR A 128 17.68 7.92 4.29
C TYR A 128 17.83 8.14 5.79
N TYR A 129 18.31 9.31 6.19
CA TYR A 129 18.61 9.63 7.59
C TYR A 129 17.44 10.41 8.21
N GLU A 130 16.95 9.95 9.36
CA GLU A 130 15.76 10.50 10.04
C GLU A 130 15.84 12.01 10.27
N ASP A 131 17.01 12.52 10.66
CA ASP A 131 17.23 13.95 10.97
C ASP A 131 17.34 14.84 9.73
N GLU A 132 17.43 14.26 8.54
CA GLU A 132 17.49 14.97 7.26
C GLU A 132 16.12 15.05 6.57
N ILE A 133 15.14 14.25 7.01
CA ILE A 133 13.81 14.21 6.40
C ILE A 133 13.08 15.51 6.65
N LYS A 134 12.66 16.15 5.55
CA LYS A 134 11.80 17.34 5.54
C LYS A 134 10.64 17.08 4.60
N TYR A 135 9.50 17.70 4.90
CA TYR A 135 8.34 17.69 4.01
C TYR A 135 8.30 18.96 3.15
N PRO A 136 7.95 18.86 1.86
CA PRO A 136 7.65 17.63 1.14
C PRO A 136 8.89 16.71 1.01
N PHE A 137 8.70 15.41 1.23
CA PHE A 137 9.76 14.41 1.22
C PHE A 137 9.94 13.88 -0.20
N GLU A 138 11.11 14.13 -0.76
CA GLU A 138 11.45 13.77 -2.13
C GLU A 138 12.15 12.40 -2.18
N THR A 139 11.62 11.54 -3.03
CA THR A 139 12.24 10.29 -3.47
C THR A 139 12.53 10.40 -4.98
N PRO A 140 13.35 9.52 -5.59
CA PRO A 140 13.71 9.64 -7.00
C PRO A 140 12.54 9.84 -7.97
N ASP A 141 11.41 9.18 -7.71
CA ASP A 141 10.27 9.15 -8.63
C ASP A 141 9.01 9.84 -8.08
N TYR A 142 9.03 10.29 -6.82
CA TYR A 142 7.82 10.77 -6.16
C TYR A 142 8.05 11.73 -4.99
N ILE A 143 7.05 12.59 -4.76
CA ILE A 143 7.04 13.57 -3.68
C ILE A 143 5.90 13.25 -2.70
N PHE A 144 6.23 13.22 -1.42
CA PHE A 144 5.31 12.88 -0.34
C PHE A 144 5.09 14.07 0.61
N GLU A 145 3.84 14.45 0.83
CA GLU A 145 3.48 15.54 1.75
C GLU A 145 3.56 15.11 3.22
N GLU A 146 3.52 16.06 4.14
CA GLU A 146 3.41 15.76 5.57
C GLU A 146 2.17 14.89 5.87
N GLY A 147 2.33 13.88 6.74
CA GLY A 147 1.27 12.91 7.05
C GLY A 147 1.13 11.74 6.06
N SER A 148 1.99 11.68 5.04
CA SER A 148 2.09 10.55 4.11
C SER A 148 2.73 9.30 4.72
N LEU A 149 3.52 9.44 5.79
CA LEU A 149 4.12 8.31 6.49
C LEU A 149 3.05 7.59 7.33
N ARG A 150 2.81 6.32 7.00
CA ARG A 150 1.69 5.54 7.53
C ARG A 150 2.06 4.09 7.81
N ARG A 151 1.30 3.49 8.70
CA ARG A 151 1.38 2.07 9.08
C ARG A 151 0.12 1.36 8.64
N LEU A 152 0.28 0.27 7.90
CA LEU A 152 -0.83 -0.56 7.43
C LEU A 152 -1.44 -1.37 8.60
N CYS A 153 -2.76 -1.48 8.65
CA CYS A 153 -3.52 -2.07 9.77
C CYS A 153 -4.08 -3.48 9.46
N TYR A 154 -3.27 -4.35 8.85
CA TYR A 154 -3.66 -5.74 8.52
C TYR A 154 -3.23 -6.74 9.59
#